data_AF-A0AAW3MWV2-F1
#
_entry.id   AF-A0AAW3MWV2-F1
#
_cell.length_a   1.000
_cell.length_b   1.000
_cell.length_c   1.000
_cell.angle_alpha   90.00
_cell.angle_beta   90.00
_cell.angle_gamma   90.00
#
_symmetry.space_group_name_H-M   'P 1'
#
loop_
_entity.id
_entity.type
_entity.pdbx_description
1 polymer ?
#
loop_
_entity_poly.entity_id
_entity_poly.type
_entity_poly.pdbx_seq_one_letter_code
_entity_poly.pdbx_strand_id
1 'polypeptide(L)'
;MNIDQINALNRFALKHKRGWKQLIDQCWMRAAYPACTSDEDKALLQQLRNNGGPSIVAAFQPREDGYTRVGFLKSDRMERFNLKRGWFVKAWRIVTEAGTDMVQPWSNKKTEARETADQLGIFLAGVHQ
;
A
#
# COMPACT_ATOMS: atom_id res chain seq x y z
N MET A 1 8.24 2.05 5.32
CA MET A 1 7.14 3.05 5.08
C MET A 1 6.04 2.82 6.12
N ASN A 2 5.50 3.87 6.74
CA ASN A 2 4.58 3.72 7.89
C ASN A 2 3.10 4.01 7.52
N ILE A 3 2.17 3.45 8.30
CA ILE A 3 0.72 3.60 8.14
C ILE A 3 0.25 5.05 8.28
N ASP A 4 0.87 5.83 9.17
CA ASP A 4 0.49 7.23 9.40
C ASP A 4 0.73 8.07 8.14
N GLN A 5 1.80 7.78 7.39
CA GLN A 5 2.11 8.44 6.12
C GLN A 5 1.05 8.13 5.06
N ILE A 6 0.62 6.87 4.99
CA ILE A 6 -0.45 6.40 4.09
C ILE A 6 -1.80 7.03 4.46
N ASN A 7 -2.11 7.11 5.75
CA ASN A 7 -3.36 7.71 6.23
C ASN A 7 -3.36 9.24 6.10
N ALA A 8 -2.22 9.92 6.19
CA ALA A 8 -2.09 11.33 5.84
C ALA A 8 -2.39 11.56 4.35
N LEU A 9 -1.86 10.71 3.46
CA LEU A 9 -2.21 10.73 2.04
C LEU A 9 -3.70 10.47 1.81
N ASN A 10 -4.28 9.53 2.57
CA ASN A 10 -5.71 9.23 2.50
C ASN A 10 -6.57 10.44 2.86
N ARG A 11 -6.29 11.08 4.01
CA ARG A 11 -6.97 12.30 4.45
C ARG A 11 -6.84 13.42 3.41
N PHE A 12 -5.64 13.62 2.88
CA PHE A 12 -5.38 14.61 1.84
C PHE A 12 -6.23 14.34 0.58
N ALA A 13 -6.24 13.09 0.11
CA ALA A 13 -6.97 12.70 -1.07
C ALA A 13 -8.50 12.82 -0.90
N LEU A 14 -9.04 12.38 0.24
CA LEU A 14 -10.47 12.50 0.54
C LEU A 14 -10.91 13.97 0.64
N LYS A 15 -10.07 14.83 1.22
CA LYS A 15 -10.35 16.25 1.37
C LYS A 15 -10.41 16.99 0.04
N HIS A 16 -9.45 16.73 -0.84
CA HIS A 16 -9.32 17.44 -2.11
C HIS A 16 -10.08 16.80 -3.27
N LYS A 17 -10.54 15.55 -3.12
CA LYS A 17 -11.34 14.83 -4.12
C LYS A 17 -10.69 14.89 -5.51
N ARG A 18 -11.39 15.38 -6.53
CA ARG A 18 -10.87 15.38 -7.91
C ARG A 18 -9.62 16.26 -8.03
N GLY A 19 -8.58 15.74 -8.68
CA GLY A 19 -7.33 16.48 -8.91
C GLY A 19 -6.35 16.44 -7.73
N TRP A 20 -6.65 15.71 -6.65
CA TRP A 20 -5.76 15.58 -5.50
C TRP A 20 -4.35 15.10 -5.86
N LYS A 21 -4.23 14.22 -6.88
CA LYS A 21 -2.93 13.69 -7.36
C LYS A 21 -2.04 14.80 -7.93
N GLN A 22 -2.60 15.65 -8.78
CA GLN A 22 -1.86 16.80 -9.34
C GLN A 22 -1.51 17.81 -8.26
N LEU A 23 -2.41 18.02 -7.29
CA LEU A 23 -2.18 18.93 -6.18
C LEU A 23 -1.04 18.45 -5.29
N ILE A 24 -1.01 17.17 -4.89
CA ILE A 24 0.07 16.65 -4.05
C ILE A 24 1.42 16.69 -4.78
N ASP A 25 1.46 16.45 -6.09
CA ASP A 25 2.67 16.59 -6.90
C ASP A 25 3.18 18.04 -6.90
N GLN A 26 2.30 19.03 -7.04
CA GLN A 26 2.66 20.45 -6.93
C GLN A 26 3.16 20.81 -5.53
N CYS A 27 2.52 20.28 -4.49
CA CYS A 27 2.94 20.47 -3.10
C CYS A 27 4.35 19.93 -2.87
N TRP A 28 4.65 18.74 -3.40
CA TRP A 28 5.96 18.12 -3.31
C TRP A 28 7.04 18.90 -4.07
N MET A 29 6.72 19.47 -5.22
CA MET A 29 7.66 20.30 -5.99
C MET A 29 7.96 21.64 -5.31
N ARG A 30 6.94 22.29 -4.74
CA ARG A 30 7.04 23.63 -4.15
C ARG A 30 7.31 23.64 -2.65
N ALA A 31 7.30 22.47 -2.01
CA ALA A 31 7.30 22.31 -0.55
C ALA A 31 6.21 23.14 0.15
N ALA A 32 5.08 23.35 -0.53
CA ALA A 32 4.00 24.21 -0.08
C ALA A 32 2.67 23.46 -0.12
N TYR A 33 2.03 23.32 1.03
CA TYR A 33 0.77 22.58 1.18
C TYR A 33 -0.40 23.56 1.41
N PRO A 34 -1.63 23.21 1.01
CA PRO A 34 -2.81 24.01 1.29
C PRO A 34 -2.95 24.30 2.79
N ALA A 35 -3.41 25.52 3.13
CA ALA A 35 -3.56 25.97 4.53
C ALA A 35 -4.45 25.05 5.38
N CYS A 36 -5.34 24.30 4.75
CA CYS A 36 -6.22 23.35 5.40
C CYS A 36 -5.56 22.00 5.75
N THR A 37 -4.28 21.80 5.41
CA THR A 37 -3.49 20.62 5.79
C THR A 37 -2.84 20.90 7.15
N SER A 38 -2.95 19.99 8.11
CA SER A 38 -2.29 20.14 9.42
C SER A 38 -0.76 20.06 9.26
N ASP A 39 -0.01 20.68 10.16
CA ASP A 39 1.46 20.64 10.08
C ASP A 39 2.01 19.21 10.25
N GLU A 40 1.33 18.37 11.03
CA GLU A 40 1.62 16.95 11.14
C GLU A 40 1.42 16.22 9.80
N ASP A 41 0.28 16.42 9.13
CA ASP A 41 0.02 15.80 7.82
C ASP A 41 1.03 16.28 6.77
N LYS A 42 1.43 17.58 6.80
CA LYS A 42 2.48 18.11 5.91
C LYS A 42 3.80 17.35 6.10
N ALA A 43 4.21 17.13 7.34
CA ALA A 43 5.45 16.40 7.65
C ALA A 43 5.36 14.95 7.17
N LEU A 44 4.25 14.25 7.43
CA LEU A 44 4.02 12.87 7.00
C LEU A 44 3.99 12.73 5.47
N LEU A 45 3.33 13.66 4.77
CA LEU A 45 3.29 13.69 3.30
C LEU A 45 4.68 13.96 2.69
N GLN A 46 5.49 14.79 3.34
CA GLN A 46 6.86 15.05 2.91
C GLN A 46 7.76 13.82 3.12
N GLN A 47 7.61 13.10 4.24
CA GLN A 47 8.32 11.84 4.45
C GLN A 47 7.88 10.77 3.43
N LEU A 48 6.59 10.70 3.11
CA LEU A 48 6.07 9.79 2.09
C LEU A 48 6.70 10.05 0.72
N ARG A 49 6.88 11.32 0.35
CA ARG A 49 7.60 11.71 -0.87
C ARG A 49 8.99 11.11 -0.92
N ASN A 50 9.73 11.19 0.18
CA ASN A 50 11.11 10.71 0.25
C ASN A 50 11.20 9.18 0.20
N ASN A 51 10.20 8.46 0.71
CA ASN A 51 10.21 7.00 0.80
C ASN A 51 9.75 6.27 -0.48
N GLY A 52 8.93 6.92 -1.32
CA GLY A 52 8.48 6.29 -2.58
C GLY A 52 7.82 7.24 -3.58
N GLY A 53 7.52 8.47 -3.17
CA GLY A 53 7.26 9.56 -4.10
C GLY A 53 6.05 9.34 -5.03
N PRO A 54 6.14 9.81 -6.29
CA PRO A 54 5.04 9.74 -7.26
C PRO A 54 4.53 8.32 -7.56
N SER A 55 5.37 7.30 -7.40
CA SER A 55 4.99 5.91 -7.67
C SER A 55 3.87 5.42 -6.74
N ILE A 56 3.89 5.86 -5.48
CA ILE A 56 2.86 5.57 -4.49
C ILE A 56 1.54 6.23 -4.90
N VAL A 57 1.58 7.50 -5.29
CA VAL A 57 0.40 8.28 -5.72
C VAL A 57 -0.28 7.66 -6.95
N ALA A 58 0.51 7.09 -7.87
CA ALA A 58 -0.01 6.41 -9.04
C ALA A 58 -0.91 5.21 -8.64
N ALA A 59 -0.43 4.38 -7.72
CA ALA A 59 -1.12 3.17 -7.27
C ALA A 59 -2.13 3.39 -6.12
N PHE A 60 -2.10 4.56 -5.47
CA PHE A 60 -2.92 4.85 -4.30
C PHE A 60 -4.41 5.03 -4.65
N GLN A 61 -5.27 4.41 -3.84
CA GLN A 61 -6.71 4.52 -3.91
C GLN A 61 -7.26 5.04 -2.55
N PRO A 62 -7.90 6.21 -2.50
CA PRO A 62 -8.45 6.72 -1.24
C PRO A 62 -9.57 5.82 -0.70
N ARG A 63 -9.64 5.66 0.62
CA ARG A 63 -10.64 4.84 1.33
C ARG A 63 -11.27 5.65 2.45
N GLU A 64 -12.59 5.65 2.56
CA GLU A 64 -13.29 6.39 3.61
C GLU A 64 -12.88 5.92 5.02
N ASP A 65 -12.75 4.61 5.21
CA ASP A 65 -12.33 4.00 6.48
C ASP A 65 -10.82 4.09 6.75
N GLY A 66 -10.04 4.61 5.80
CA GLY A 66 -8.58 4.62 5.84
C GLY A 66 -7.95 3.24 5.64
N TYR A 67 -6.64 3.18 5.88
CA TYR A 67 -5.86 1.95 5.85
C TYR A 67 -5.48 1.53 7.27
N THR A 68 -5.50 0.22 7.52
CA THR A 68 -5.15 -0.35 8.82
C THR A 68 -3.66 -0.69 8.91
N ARG A 69 -3.06 -1.18 7.82
CA ARG A 69 -1.69 -1.68 7.78
C ARG A 69 -1.05 -1.44 6.41
N VAL A 70 0.28 -1.48 6.37
CA VAL A 70 1.08 -1.45 5.13
C VAL A 70 1.70 -2.82 4.92
N GLY A 71 1.61 -3.35 3.70
CA GLY A 71 2.19 -4.62 3.32
C GLY A 71 2.80 -4.60 1.92
N PHE A 72 3.47 -5.69 1.57
CA PHE A 72 4.11 -5.88 0.28
C PHE A 72 3.67 -7.21 -0.32
N LEU A 73 3.60 -7.26 -1.66
CA LEU A 73 3.35 -8.51 -2.36
C LEU A 73 4.67 -9.26 -2.55
N LYS A 74 4.76 -10.51 -2.11
CA LYS A 74 5.90 -11.38 -2.38
C LYS A 74 5.44 -12.60 -3.16
N SER A 75 6.09 -12.90 -4.28
CA SER A 75 5.85 -14.19 -4.96
C SER A 75 6.76 -15.25 -4.38
N ASP A 76 6.22 -16.43 -4.13
CA ASP A 76 6.97 -17.53 -3.54
C ASP A 76 6.51 -18.88 -4.12
N ARG A 77 7.22 -19.95 -3.76
CA ARG A 77 6.91 -21.33 -4.14
C ARG A 77 6.23 -22.03 -2.97
N MET A 78 4.98 -22.44 -3.15
CA MET A 78 4.20 -23.15 -2.14
C MET A 78 4.14 -24.63 -2.47
N GLU A 79 4.47 -25.48 -1.50
CA GLU A 79 4.21 -26.91 -1.60
C GLU A 79 2.71 -27.19 -1.47
N ARG A 80 2.19 -28.01 -2.37
CA ARG A 80 0.85 -28.57 -2.34
C ARG A 80 0.98 -30.08 -2.36
N PHE A 81 0.09 -30.76 -1.68
CA PHE A 81 0.04 -32.21 -1.73
C PHE A 81 -1.40 -32.69 -1.78
N ASN A 82 -1.58 -33.87 -2.36
CA ASN A 82 -2.77 -34.68 -2.18
C ASN A 82 -2.35 -36.08 -1.73
N LEU A 83 -3.31 -36.99 -1.57
CA LEU A 83 -3.07 -38.37 -1.14
C LEU A 83 -2.07 -39.15 -2.02
N LYS A 84 -1.79 -38.70 -3.25
CA LYS A 84 -0.96 -39.42 -4.23
C LYS A 84 0.40 -38.78 -4.49
N ARG A 85 0.55 -37.46 -4.34
CA ARG A 85 1.82 -36.74 -4.61
C ARG A 85 1.85 -35.33 -4.03
N GLY A 86 3.07 -34.85 -3.79
CA GLY A 86 3.39 -33.43 -3.61
C GLY A 86 3.81 -32.77 -4.93
N TRP A 87 3.52 -31.49 -5.09
CA TRP A 87 4.04 -30.64 -6.15
C TRP A 87 4.10 -29.20 -5.68
N PHE A 88 4.88 -28.37 -6.37
CA PHE A 88 4.99 -26.96 -6.03
C PHE A 88 4.18 -26.09 -6.98
N VAL A 89 3.57 -25.04 -6.43
CA VAL A 89 2.88 -24.00 -7.20
C VAL A 89 3.48 -22.63 -6.90
N LYS A 90 3.32 -21.69 -7.81
CA LYS A 90 3.58 -20.27 -7.51
C LYS A 90 2.44 -19.76 -6.64
N ALA A 91 2.78 -19.05 -5.57
CA ALA A 91 1.84 -18.40 -4.68
C ALA A 91 2.23 -16.93 -4.45
N TRP A 92 1.27 -16.15 -3.99
CA TRP A 92 1.42 -14.74 -3.67
C TRP A 92 1.10 -14.52 -2.20
N ARG A 93 2.07 -13.95 -1.50
CA ARG A 93 2.07 -13.66 -0.08
C ARG A 93 1.85 -12.16 0.12
N ILE A 94 1.08 -11.80 1.13
CA ILE A 94 1.04 -10.43 1.65
C ILE A 94 1.94 -10.44 2.88
N VAL A 95 3.04 -9.70 2.82
CA VAL A 95 4.09 -9.72 3.84
C VAL A 95 4.37 -8.34 4.42
N THR A 96 4.92 -8.31 5.62
CA THR A 96 5.48 -7.11 6.23
C THR A 96 6.77 -6.69 5.51
N GLU A 97 7.32 -5.52 5.85
CA GLU A 97 8.62 -5.07 5.35
C GLU A 97 9.76 -6.08 5.65
N ALA A 98 9.66 -6.77 6.79
CA ALA A 98 10.59 -7.83 7.20
C ALA A 98 10.36 -9.19 6.50
N GLY A 99 9.35 -9.31 5.63
CA GLY A 99 9.03 -10.56 4.91
C GLY A 99 8.20 -11.57 5.71
N THR A 100 7.66 -11.17 6.87
CA THR A 100 6.75 -12.00 7.68
C THR A 100 5.36 -12.00 7.06
N ASP A 101 4.69 -13.15 7.04
CA ASP A 101 3.33 -13.24 6.50
C ASP A 101 2.32 -12.43 7.34
N MET A 102 1.55 -11.61 6.65
CA MET A 102 0.43 -10.85 7.24
C MET A 102 -0.91 -11.57 7.05
N VAL A 103 -1.03 -12.38 6.00
CA VAL A 103 -2.27 -13.05 5.61
C VAL A 103 -1.98 -14.49 5.20
N GLN A 104 -2.82 -15.39 5.71
CA GLN A 104 -2.87 -16.81 5.36
C GLN A 104 -4.34 -17.19 5.09
N PRO A 105 -4.62 -18.11 4.15
CA PRO A 105 -3.67 -18.81 3.29
C PRO A 105 -3.07 -17.91 2.19
N TRP A 106 -1.91 -18.29 1.64
CA TRP A 106 -1.33 -17.61 0.48
C TRP A 106 -2.24 -17.71 -0.76
N SER A 107 -2.38 -16.60 -1.48
CA SER A 107 -3.19 -16.55 -2.70
C SER A 107 -2.49 -17.27 -3.86
N ASN A 108 -3.26 -17.87 -4.77
CA ASN A 108 -2.66 -18.52 -5.94
C ASN A 108 -2.36 -17.49 -7.03
N LYS A 109 -3.13 -16.41 -7.11
CA LYS A 109 -2.96 -15.32 -8.10
C LYS A 109 -2.60 -14.00 -7.43
N LYS A 110 -1.89 -13.14 -8.18
CA LYS A 110 -1.54 -11.78 -7.73
C LYS A 110 -2.78 -10.91 -7.54
N THR A 111 -3.81 -11.12 -8.36
CA THR A 111 -5.09 -10.38 -8.28
C THR A 111 -5.83 -10.73 -7.00
N GLU A 112 -5.94 -12.02 -6.67
CA GLU A 112 -6.54 -12.51 -5.41
C GLU A 112 -5.84 -11.89 -4.19
N ALA A 113 -4.50 -11.80 -4.20
CA ALA A 113 -3.76 -11.17 -3.09
C ALA A 113 -4.05 -9.66 -2.97
N ARG A 114 -4.26 -8.96 -4.10
CA ARG A 114 -4.66 -7.55 -4.09
C ARG A 114 -6.07 -7.34 -3.57
N GLU A 115 -7.02 -8.17 -4.03
CA GLU A 115 -8.41 -8.14 -3.56
C GLU A 115 -8.48 -8.45 -2.06
N THR A 116 -7.72 -9.44 -1.59
CA THR A 116 -7.63 -9.76 -0.16
C THR A 116 -7.05 -8.60 0.65
N ALA A 117 -5.97 -7.98 0.17
CA ALA A 117 -5.39 -6.81 0.83
C ALA A 117 -6.39 -5.64 0.90
N ASP A 118 -7.12 -5.40 -0.19
CA ASP A 118 -8.15 -4.38 -0.26
C ASP A 118 -9.30 -4.67 0.73
N GLN A 119 -9.81 -5.90 0.80
CA GLN A 119 -10.85 -6.25 1.77
C GLN A 119 -10.39 -6.07 3.23
N LEU A 120 -9.11 -6.29 3.52
CA LEU A 120 -8.54 -6.15 4.85
C LEU A 120 -8.03 -4.73 5.19
N GLY A 121 -8.15 -3.78 4.26
CA GLY A 121 -7.65 -2.41 4.43
C GLY A 121 -6.12 -2.34 4.53
N ILE A 122 -5.41 -3.24 3.83
CA ILE A 122 -3.95 -3.27 3.77
C ILE A 122 -3.50 -2.51 2.52
N PHE A 123 -2.72 -1.45 2.71
CA PHE A 123 -2.09 -0.75 1.59
C PHE A 123 -0.91 -1.57 1.07
N LEU A 124 -0.95 -1.92 -0.21
CA LEU A 124 0.15 -2.63 -0.87
C LEU A 124 1.16 -1.63 -1.44
N ALA A 125 2.28 -1.48 -0.73
CA ALA A 125 3.37 -0.56 -1.04
C ALA A 125 4.13 -0.91 -2.34
N GLY A 126 4.06 -2.17 -2.77
CA GLY A 126 4.79 -2.65 -3.94
C GLY A 126 5.01 -4.15 -3.91
N VAL A 127 6.04 -4.59 -4.64
CA VAL A 127 6.50 -5.98 -4.64
C VAL A 127 7.75 -6.09 -3.78
N HIS A 128 7.77 -7.03 -2.83
CA HIS A 128 8.93 -7.38 -2.01
C HIS A 128 9.90 -8.22 -2.85
N GLN A 129 11.21 -7.91 -2.76
CA GLN A 129 12.25 -8.66 -3.47
C GLN A 129 12.58 -10.00 -2.77
#